data_AF-A0A4R0JSH7-F1
#
_entry.id   AF-A0A4R0JSH7-F1
#
_cell.length_a   1.000
_cell.length_b   1.000
_cell.length_c   1.000
_cell.angle_alpha   90.00
_cell.angle_beta   90.00
_cell.angle_gamma   90.00
#
_symmetry.space_group_name_H-M   'P 1'
#
loop_
_entity.id
_entity.type
_entity.pdbx_description
1 polymer ?
#
loop_
_entity_poly.entity_id
_entity_poly.type
_entity_poly.pdbx_seq_one_letter_code
_entity_poly.pdbx_strand_id
1 'polypeptide(L)'
;MLLLKREEARMMRAVDMLESLELVGSSQWGLVTTAQAYEAGVSKMHLSRLADRGTVQRVRHGVYALPSADTGPLQGLRAAWLSTGSQPAGNQPLAVVSGESAAAVHGLGDVLASKYEFTTAVRRQTTQPDIRYRKRDLPEGDVAWVDGLPVTSVARTVNDLATGGTDFDHLAAVVRDAVATTGVTSGSLVQALEPAVEGFGSPDGNAMLVALLKAVGFRPDTGLLELAAPELREKFFRTLAPQFEDIVSRAVNERLRQLGQGIDFSSASQHVVNAAHPDGTRDATSRQNRKIDDGGAADSAGSEPAATVPGDQVGQRGQEPRRRG
;
A
#
# COMPACT_ATOMS: atom_id res chain seq x y z
N MET A 1 6.30 -57.04 34.43
CA MET A 1 5.07 -56.41 33.86
C MET A 1 5.04 -54.88 33.98
N LEU A 2 5.92 -54.23 34.76
CA LEU A 2 6.04 -52.76 34.86
C LEU A 2 7.13 -52.15 33.96
N LEU A 3 7.95 -52.99 33.30
CA LEU A 3 9.02 -52.53 32.40
C LEU A 3 8.58 -52.40 30.93
N LEU A 4 7.55 -53.14 30.49
CA LEU A 4 6.95 -52.96 29.15
C LEU A 4 6.02 -51.73 29.07
N LYS A 5 5.45 -51.28 30.20
CA LYS A 5 4.65 -50.04 30.27
C LYS A 5 5.49 -48.76 30.30
N ARG A 6 6.82 -48.87 30.37
CA ARG A 6 7.76 -47.75 30.25
C ARG A 6 8.38 -47.62 28.85
N GLU A 7 8.28 -48.66 28.00
CA GLU A 7 8.57 -48.54 26.56
C GLU A 7 7.42 -47.92 25.77
N GLU A 8 6.22 -47.84 26.36
CA GLU A 8 5.18 -46.87 26.01
C GLU A 8 5.55 -45.43 26.41
N ALA A 9 6.84 -45.13 26.55
CA ALA A 9 7.41 -43.80 26.28
C ALA A 9 7.21 -43.46 24.79
N ARG A 10 5.93 -43.28 24.46
CA ARG A 10 5.34 -42.52 23.35
C ARG A 10 6.09 -42.64 22.03
N MET A 11 6.04 -43.82 21.42
CA MET A 11 6.14 -43.89 19.96
C MET A 11 4.88 -43.20 19.40
N MET A 12 4.98 -41.90 19.13
CA MET A 12 3.89 -41.12 18.53
C MET A 12 3.46 -41.83 17.25
N ARG A 13 2.19 -42.23 17.14
CA ARG A 13 1.71 -42.93 15.95
C ARG A 13 1.72 -41.94 14.79
N ALA A 14 1.82 -42.46 13.56
CA ALA A 14 1.82 -41.61 12.37
C ALA A 14 0.61 -40.67 12.29
N VAL A 15 -0.55 -41.13 12.77
CA VAL A 15 -1.77 -40.32 12.86
C VAL A 15 -1.62 -39.20 13.89
N ASP A 16 -1.15 -39.50 15.11
CA ASP A 16 -0.96 -38.50 16.17
C ASP A 16 0.11 -37.45 15.75
N MET A 17 1.13 -37.87 14.99
CA MET A 17 2.11 -36.96 14.38
C MET A 17 1.47 -36.03 13.37
N LEU A 18 0.69 -36.57 12.44
CA LEU A 18 0.05 -35.78 11.39
C LEU A 18 -0.95 -34.79 11.97
N GLU A 19 -1.76 -35.20 12.94
CA GLU A 19 -2.71 -34.32 13.64
C GLU A 19 -1.99 -33.14 14.31
N SER A 20 -0.87 -33.41 15.00
CA SER A 20 -0.06 -32.37 15.63
C SER A 20 0.54 -31.40 14.60
N LEU A 21 1.00 -31.91 13.45
CA LEU A 21 1.53 -31.08 12.37
C LEU A 21 0.42 -30.25 11.69
N GLU A 22 -0.74 -30.85 11.44
CA GLU A 22 -1.89 -30.17 10.82
C GLU A 22 -2.39 -29.00 11.68
N LEU A 23 -2.40 -29.17 13.00
CA LEU A 23 -2.71 -28.09 13.93
C LEU A 23 -1.73 -26.91 13.76
N VAL A 24 -0.43 -27.19 13.66
CA VAL A 24 0.62 -26.18 13.46
C VAL A 24 0.54 -25.52 12.07
N GLY A 25 0.24 -26.31 11.04
CA GLY A 25 0.15 -25.86 9.65
C GLY A 25 -1.13 -25.09 9.33
N SER A 26 -2.18 -25.22 10.15
CA SER A 26 -3.50 -24.62 9.90
C SER A 26 -3.49 -23.10 9.70
N SER A 27 -2.60 -22.39 10.39
CA SER A 27 -2.40 -20.94 10.25
C SER A 27 -1.31 -20.54 9.24
N GLN A 28 -0.72 -21.53 8.58
CA GLN A 28 0.46 -21.42 7.70
C GLN A 28 0.24 -22.11 6.36
N TRP A 29 -0.99 -22.11 5.85
CA TRP A 29 -1.33 -22.68 4.54
C TRP A 29 -1.00 -24.18 4.43
N GLY A 30 -1.07 -24.91 5.53
CA GLY A 30 -0.67 -26.32 5.63
C GLY A 30 0.85 -26.54 5.52
N LEU A 31 1.67 -25.50 5.71
CA LEU A 31 3.12 -25.60 5.74
C LEU A 31 3.65 -25.66 7.17
N VAL A 32 4.70 -26.46 7.37
CA VAL A 32 5.37 -26.58 8.67
C VAL A 32 6.88 -26.57 8.50
N THR A 33 7.57 -25.83 9.37
CA THR A 33 9.03 -25.84 9.45
C THR A 33 9.51 -27.00 10.32
N THR A 34 10.76 -27.42 10.12
CA THR A 34 11.39 -28.47 10.95
C THR A 34 11.48 -28.05 12.42
N ALA A 35 11.67 -26.75 12.69
CA ALA A 35 11.71 -26.21 14.04
C ALA A 35 10.34 -26.32 14.74
N GLN A 36 9.27 -25.87 14.08
CA GLN A 36 7.91 -25.98 14.62
C GLN A 36 7.47 -27.44 14.81
N ALA A 37 7.81 -28.32 13.86
CA ALA A 37 7.53 -29.75 14.01
C ALA A 37 8.23 -30.33 15.24
N TYR A 38 9.49 -29.94 15.47
CA TYR A 38 10.24 -30.37 16.65
C TYR A 38 9.62 -29.85 17.96
N GLU A 39 9.18 -28.59 17.99
CA GLU A 39 8.44 -28.00 19.12
C GLU A 39 7.11 -28.73 19.38
N ALA A 40 6.44 -29.22 18.34
CA ALA A 40 5.26 -30.07 18.43
C ALA A 40 5.57 -31.55 18.78
N GLY A 41 6.83 -31.90 19.06
CA GLY A 41 7.25 -33.25 19.43
C GLY A 41 7.50 -34.20 18.24
N VAL A 42 7.50 -33.69 17.00
CA VAL A 42 7.78 -34.45 15.78
C VAL A 42 9.23 -34.24 15.36
N SER A 43 10.06 -35.28 15.55
CA SER A 43 11.48 -35.21 15.20
C SER A 43 11.73 -35.08 13.70
N LYS A 44 12.91 -34.58 13.32
CA LYS A 44 13.39 -34.55 11.92
C LYS A 44 13.38 -35.94 11.26
N MET A 45 13.70 -36.98 12.03
CA MET A 45 13.63 -38.38 11.55
C MET A 45 12.18 -38.77 11.20
N HIS A 46 11.21 -38.37 12.02
CA HIS A 46 9.80 -38.63 11.74
C HIS A 46 9.32 -37.88 10.49
N LEU A 47 9.68 -36.60 10.33
CA LEU A 47 9.39 -35.84 9.12
C LEU A 47 9.99 -36.50 7.87
N SER A 48 11.26 -36.95 7.93
CA SER A 48 11.88 -37.66 6.81
C SER A 48 11.11 -38.92 6.45
N ARG A 49 10.74 -39.74 7.44
CA ARG A 49 9.97 -40.98 7.21
C ARG A 49 8.57 -40.70 6.63
N LEU A 50 7.91 -39.64 7.06
CA LEU A 50 6.62 -39.22 6.49
C LEU A 50 6.79 -38.76 5.05
N ALA A 51 7.88 -38.04 4.74
CA ALA A 51 8.20 -37.61 3.39
C ALA A 51 8.56 -38.77 2.46
N ASP A 52 9.37 -39.72 2.92
CA ASP A 52 9.75 -40.92 2.17
C ASP A 52 8.53 -41.80 1.83
N ARG A 53 7.48 -41.73 2.64
CA ARG A 53 6.19 -42.41 2.42
C ARG A 53 5.19 -41.57 1.62
N GLY A 54 5.52 -40.33 1.25
CA GLY A 54 4.64 -39.41 0.54
C GLY A 54 3.48 -38.84 1.38
N THR A 55 3.50 -39.01 2.70
CA THR A 55 2.46 -38.45 3.59
C THR A 55 2.59 -36.95 3.75
N VAL A 56 3.82 -36.42 3.70
CA VAL A 56 4.10 -34.98 3.63
C VAL A 56 5.04 -34.74 2.46
N GLN A 57 5.01 -33.56 1.87
CA GLN A 57 5.91 -33.21 0.78
C GLN A 57 6.97 -32.25 1.26
N ARG A 58 8.25 -32.52 0.97
CA ARG A 58 9.29 -31.54 1.24
C ARG A 58 9.29 -30.48 0.13
N VAL A 59 8.79 -29.28 0.44
CA VAL A 59 8.76 -28.16 -0.52
C VAL A 59 10.14 -27.55 -0.68
N ARG A 60 10.86 -27.34 0.44
CA ARG A 60 12.26 -26.89 0.41
C ARG A 60 13.03 -27.33 1.65
N HIS A 61 14.29 -26.91 1.76
CA HIS A 61 15.08 -27.24 2.93
C HIS A 61 14.42 -26.71 4.21
N GLY A 62 14.05 -27.62 5.10
CA GLY A 62 13.50 -27.28 6.40
C GLY A 62 12.00 -26.97 6.42
N VAL A 63 11.30 -27.02 5.28
CA VAL A 63 9.85 -26.73 5.17
C VAL A 63 9.13 -27.85 4.44
N TYR A 64 8.02 -28.30 5.00
CA TYR A 64 7.21 -29.40 4.51
C TYR A 64 5.76 -28.93 4.31
N ALA A 65 5.14 -29.39 3.23
CA ALA A 65 3.72 -29.28 2.97
C ALA A 65 3.01 -30.51 3.52
N LEU A 66 1.96 -30.26 4.28
CA LEU A 66 1.05 -31.28 4.80
C LEU A 66 -0.01 -31.62 3.74
N PRO A 67 -0.76 -32.72 3.90
CA PRO A 67 -1.87 -33.06 3.00
C PRO A 67 -2.90 -31.95 2.81
N SER A 68 -3.11 -31.10 3.82
CA SER A 68 -4.00 -29.93 3.75
C SER A 68 -3.42 -28.73 3.01
N ALA A 69 -2.13 -28.76 2.63
CA ALA A 69 -1.45 -27.59 2.11
C ALA A 69 -1.97 -27.15 0.74
N ASP A 70 -2.13 -25.83 0.58
CA ASP A 70 -2.47 -25.24 -0.71
C ASP A 70 -1.34 -25.51 -1.71
N THR A 71 -1.66 -26.15 -2.83
CA THR A 71 -0.71 -26.44 -3.95
C THR A 71 -0.67 -25.31 -4.99
N GLY A 72 -1.10 -24.11 -4.61
CA GLY A 72 -1.15 -22.94 -5.48
C GLY A 72 0.23 -22.36 -5.83
N PRO A 73 0.29 -21.39 -6.76
CA PRO A 73 1.55 -20.80 -7.26
C PRO A 73 2.39 -20.14 -6.16
N LEU A 74 1.76 -19.69 -5.06
CA LEU A 74 2.44 -19.06 -3.94
C LEU A 74 3.08 -20.05 -2.95
N GLN A 75 2.87 -21.37 -3.09
CA GLN A 75 3.39 -22.35 -2.12
C GLN A 75 4.92 -22.25 -1.97
N GLY A 76 5.63 -22.12 -3.10
CA GLY A 76 7.08 -21.98 -3.10
C GLY A 76 7.55 -20.69 -2.39
N LEU A 77 6.87 -19.57 -2.63
CA LEU A 77 7.15 -18.28 -1.98
C LEU A 77 6.86 -18.33 -0.48
N ARG A 78 5.72 -18.89 -0.07
CA ARG A 78 5.34 -19.07 1.35
C ARG A 78 6.35 -19.95 2.08
N ALA A 79 6.74 -21.07 1.47
CA ALA A 79 7.79 -21.92 2.00
C ALA A 79 9.13 -21.19 2.07
N ALA A 80 9.44 -20.34 1.09
CA ALA A 80 10.66 -19.55 1.11
C ALA A 80 10.68 -18.51 2.23
N TRP A 81 9.56 -17.84 2.46
CA TRP A 81 9.37 -16.91 3.55
C TRP A 81 9.50 -17.59 4.92
N LEU A 82 8.88 -18.76 5.13
CA LEU A 82 9.04 -19.53 6.37
C LEU A 82 10.50 -19.95 6.64
N SER A 83 11.26 -20.26 5.58
CA SER A 83 12.68 -20.62 5.72
C SER A 83 13.57 -19.46 6.21
N THR A 84 13.06 -18.22 6.18
CA THR A 84 13.77 -17.05 6.74
C THR A 84 13.76 -17.03 8.27
N GLY A 85 12.97 -17.91 8.89
CA GLY A 85 12.69 -17.94 10.34
C GLY A 85 11.51 -17.05 10.73
N SER A 86 10.85 -16.40 9.77
CA SER A 86 9.63 -15.63 10.02
C SER A 86 8.48 -16.54 10.48
N GLN A 87 7.57 -15.96 11.25
CA GLN A 87 6.37 -16.61 11.77
C GLN A 87 5.17 -15.69 11.50
N PRO A 88 3.99 -16.21 11.15
CA PRO A 88 2.81 -15.37 10.89
C PRO A 88 2.30 -14.56 12.09
N ALA A 89 2.75 -14.89 13.31
CA ALA A 89 2.18 -14.36 14.56
C ALA A 89 3.19 -13.67 15.51
N GLY A 90 4.28 -13.09 14.98
CA GLY A 90 5.29 -12.35 15.78
C GLY A 90 5.21 -10.81 15.64
N ASN A 91 5.78 -10.07 16.59
CA ASN A 91 6.10 -8.64 16.40
C ASN A 91 7.04 -8.49 15.20
N GLN A 92 6.75 -7.49 14.34
CA GLN A 92 7.44 -7.12 13.09
C GLN A 92 8.07 -8.29 12.31
N PRO A 93 7.55 -8.63 11.10
CA PRO A 93 8.07 -9.76 10.35
C PRO A 93 9.56 -9.62 10.06
N LEU A 94 10.34 -10.70 10.29
CA LEU A 94 11.79 -10.70 10.06
C LEU A 94 12.15 -10.44 8.58
N ALA A 95 11.22 -10.77 7.69
CA ALA A 95 11.29 -10.55 6.26
C ALA A 95 9.91 -10.20 5.72
N VAL A 96 9.84 -9.23 4.81
CA VAL A 96 8.61 -8.82 4.10
C VAL A 96 8.79 -9.17 2.62
N VAL A 97 7.82 -9.81 1.99
CA VAL A 97 7.84 -10.08 0.55
C VAL A 97 7.87 -8.76 -0.21
N SER A 98 8.76 -8.60 -1.19
CA SER A 98 8.94 -7.33 -1.89
C SER A 98 9.18 -7.50 -3.39
N GLY A 99 9.27 -6.37 -4.11
CA GLY A 99 9.56 -6.33 -5.55
C GLY A 99 8.63 -7.19 -6.40
N GLU A 100 9.20 -7.97 -7.32
CA GLU A 100 8.43 -8.83 -8.23
C GLU A 100 7.60 -9.88 -7.48
N SER A 101 8.11 -10.42 -6.38
CA SER A 101 7.36 -11.38 -5.56
C SER A 101 6.14 -10.73 -4.90
N ALA A 102 6.25 -9.46 -4.49
CA ALA A 102 5.11 -8.72 -3.95
C ALA A 102 4.06 -8.42 -5.02
N ALA A 103 4.49 -8.06 -6.23
CA ALA A 103 3.58 -7.86 -7.36
C ALA A 103 2.79 -9.14 -7.66
N ALA A 104 3.44 -10.30 -7.68
CA ALA A 104 2.78 -11.59 -7.88
C ALA A 104 1.75 -11.89 -6.77
N VAL A 105 2.04 -11.57 -5.50
CA VAL A 105 1.08 -11.77 -4.39
C VAL A 105 -0.12 -10.84 -4.50
N HIS A 106 0.07 -9.58 -4.91
CA HIS A 106 -1.01 -8.63 -5.14
C HIS A 106 -1.77 -8.85 -6.46
N GLY A 107 -1.32 -9.79 -7.30
CA GLY A 107 -1.89 -10.03 -8.62
C GLY A 107 -1.66 -8.87 -9.60
N LEU A 108 -0.49 -8.22 -9.52
CA LEU A 108 -0.14 -7.06 -10.33
C LEU A 108 0.76 -7.45 -11.51
N GLY A 109 0.31 -7.14 -12.72
CA GLY A 109 1.02 -7.49 -13.95
C GLY A 109 1.10 -8.99 -14.17
N ASP A 110 1.80 -9.38 -15.24
CA ASP A 110 2.18 -10.77 -15.49
C ASP A 110 3.61 -11.00 -14.99
N VAL A 111 3.79 -10.89 -13.67
CA VAL A 111 5.12 -10.92 -13.05
C VAL A 111 5.47 -12.35 -12.64
N LEU A 112 6.25 -13.02 -13.49
CA LEU A 112 6.98 -14.23 -13.13
C LEU A 112 8.26 -13.83 -12.40
N ALA A 113 8.15 -13.66 -11.08
CA ALA A 113 9.30 -13.33 -10.24
C ALA A 113 10.41 -14.38 -10.43
N SER A 114 11.55 -13.95 -10.99
CA SER A 114 12.68 -14.84 -11.26
C SER A 114 13.32 -15.40 -9.98
N LYS A 115 13.10 -14.72 -8.86
CA LYS A 115 13.55 -15.06 -7.50
C LYS A 115 12.49 -14.65 -6.48
N TYR A 116 12.50 -15.31 -5.34
CA TYR A 116 11.77 -14.86 -4.15
C TYR A 116 12.51 -13.69 -3.51
N GLU A 117 11.89 -12.52 -3.58
CA GLU A 117 12.47 -11.28 -3.08
C GLU A 117 11.86 -10.93 -1.71
N PHE A 118 12.76 -10.64 -0.76
CA PHE A 118 12.37 -10.21 0.59
C PHE A 118 13.14 -8.96 1.00
N THR A 119 12.46 -8.07 1.72
CA THR A 119 13.05 -6.93 2.40
C THR A 119 13.22 -7.23 3.89
N THR A 120 14.37 -6.87 4.44
CA THR A 120 14.72 -7.08 5.85
C THR A 120 15.34 -5.82 6.45
N ALA A 121 15.00 -5.47 7.70
CA ALA A 121 15.57 -4.30 8.38
C ALA A 121 17.09 -4.43 8.59
N VAL A 122 17.55 -5.65 8.88
CA VAL A 122 18.97 -6.00 9.05
C VAL A 122 19.54 -6.62 7.78
N ARG A 123 20.87 -6.54 7.59
CA ARG A 123 21.52 -7.20 6.47
C ARG A 123 21.40 -8.71 6.65
N ARG A 124 20.85 -9.41 5.64
CA ARG A 124 20.88 -10.86 5.53
C ARG A 124 21.67 -11.31 4.31
N GLN A 125 22.30 -12.48 4.41
CA GLN A 125 22.93 -13.17 3.30
C GLN A 125 22.25 -14.52 3.15
N THR A 126 22.22 -15.05 1.93
CA THR A 126 21.62 -16.34 1.62
C THR A 126 22.54 -17.13 0.72
N THR A 127 22.60 -18.44 0.94
CA THR A 127 23.21 -19.41 0.02
C THR A 127 22.19 -19.97 -0.96
N GLN A 128 20.90 -19.66 -0.77
CA GLN A 128 19.82 -20.12 -1.64
C GLN A 128 19.75 -19.23 -2.90
N PRO A 129 19.99 -19.78 -4.10
CA PRO A 129 20.16 -19.00 -5.33
C PRO A 129 18.85 -18.34 -5.81
N ASP A 130 17.72 -18.89 -5.39
CA ASP A 130 16.35 -18.47 -5.68
C ASP A 130 15.84 -17.38 -4.72
N ILE A 131 16.62 -16.96 -3.72
CA ILE A 131 16.24 -15.89 -2.78
C ILE A 131 17.11 -14.65 -2.98
N ARG A 132 16.49 -13.48 -2.90
CA ARG A 132 17.17 -12.19 -2.84
C ARG A 132 16.70 -11.41 -1.62
N TYR A 133 17.65 -10.92 -0.83
CA TYR A 133 17.38 -9.99 0.26
C TYR A 133 17.72 -8.56 -0.13
N ARG A 134 16.83 -7.62 0.15
CA ARG A 134 17.12 -6.18 0.16
C ARG A 134 17.12 -5.69 1.61
N LYS A 135 18.17 -4.95 2.00
CA LYS A 135 18.20 -4.29 3.31
C LYS A 135 17.44 -2.97 3.21
N ARG A 136 16.33 -2.84 3.95
CA ARG A 136 15.61 -1.58 4.10
C ARG A 136 14.80 -1.62 5.40
N ASP A 137 14.76 -0.49 6.09
CA ASP A 137 13.78 -0.30 7.15
C ASP A 137 12.44 0.07 6.51
N LEU A 138 11.38 -0.67 6.86
CA LEU A 138 10.05 -0.49 6.28
C LEU A 138 9.14 0.16 7.32
N PRO A 139 8.59 1.36 7.06
CA PRO A 139 7.54 1.90 7.92
C PRO A 139 6.30 1.00 7.87
N GLU A 140 5.48 1.03 8.92
CA GLU A 140 4.29 0.16 9.01
C GLU A 140 3.33 0.35 7.83
N GLY A 141 3.19 1.58 7.32
CA GLY A 141 2.36 1.87 6.13
C GLY A 141 2.87 1.28 4.81
N ASP A 142 4.13 0.84 4.76
CA ASP A 142 4.73 0.16 3.61
C ASP A 142 4.56 -1.35 3.66
N VAL A 143 3.89 -1.89 4.68
CA VAL A 143 3.66 -3.33 4.85
C VAL A 143 2.16 -3.61 4.86
N ALA A 144 1.74 -4.54 4.01
CA ALA A 144 0.39 -5.08 3.96
C ALA A 144 0.42 -6.59 4.26
N TRP A 145 -0.65 -7.11 4.86
CA TRP A 145 -0.82 -8.54 5.09
C TRP A 145 -1.80 -9.10 4.07
N VAL A 146 -1.34 -10.05 3.24
CA VAL A 146 -2.16 -10.72 2.23
C VAL A 146 -2.18 -12.22 2.57
N ASP A 147 -3.36 -12.73 2.93
CA ASP A 147 -3.56 -14.11 3.36
C ASP A 147 -2.60 -14.60 4.46
N GLY A 148 -2.17 -13.71 5.37
CA GLY A 148 -1.20 -14.05 6.44
C GLY A 148 0.27 -13.97 6.02
N LEU A 149 0.58 -13.51 4.80
CA LEU A 149 1.92 -13.23 4.31
C LEU A 149 2.18 -11.72 4.38
N PRO A 150 3.27 -11.25 5.01
CA PRO A 150 3.62 -9.84 5.00
C PRO A 150 4.29 -9.48 3.66
N VAL A 151 3.73 -8.49 2.99
CA VAL A 151 4.11 -8.04 1.65
C VAL A 151 4.30 -6.52 1.68
N THR A 152 5.14 -5.95 0.81
CA THR A 152 5.15 -4.50 0.65
C THR A 152 3.78 -4.00 0.19
N SER A 153 3.36 -2.82 0.63
CA SER A 153 2.10 -2.20 0.18
C SER A 153 2.13 -1.98 -1.33
N VAL A 154 0.97 -1.92 -1.98
CA VAL A 154 0.90 -1.78 -3.46
C VAL A 154 1.69 -0.57 -3.96
N ALA A 155 1.51 0.60 -3.35
CA ALA A 155 2.27 1.79 -3.70
C ALA A 155 3.79 1.55 -3.55
N ARG A 156 4.20 0.86 -2.48
CA ARG A 156 5.61 0.55 -2.27
C ARG A 156 6.14 -0.49 -3.26
N THR A 157 5.35 -1.49 -3.62
CA THR A 157 5.68 -2.46 -4.67
C THR A 157 5.90 -1.76 -6.01
N VAL A 158 5.01 -0.83 -6.39
CA VAL A 158 5.16 -0.01 -7.62
C VAL A 158 6.46 0.80 -7.57
N ASN A 159 6.76 1.45 -6.44
CA ASN A 159 8.02 2.16 -6.27
C ASN A 159 9.25 1.24 -6.41
N ASP A 160 9.24 0.08 -5.76
CA ASP A 160 10.36 -0.86 -5.77
C ASP A 160 10.62 -1.41 -7.20
N LEU A 161 9.57 -1.59 -8.00
CA LEU A 161 9.69 -1.99 -9.41
C LEU A 161 10.17 -0.85 -10.30
N ALA A 162 9.59 0.35 -10.18
CA ALA A 162 9.98 1.52 -10.97
C ALA A 162 11.45 1.90 -10.73
N THR A 163 11.90 1.86 -9.48
CA THR A 163 13.31 2.14 -9.13
C THR A 163 14.24 0.94 -9.34
N GLY A 164 13.67 -0.28 -9.47
CA GLY A 164 14.38 -1.53 -9.66
C GLY A 164 14.84 -1.80 -11.09
N GLY A 165 14.50 -0.92 -12.04
CA GLY A 165 14.85 -1.06 -13.45
C GLY A 165 13.89 -1.95 -14.24
N THR A 166 12.67 -2.16 -13.76
CA THR A 166 11.59 -2.75 -14.55
C THR A 166 11.34 -1.91 -15.80
N ASP A 167 11.18 -2.52 -16.97
CA ASP A 167 10.89 -1.77 -18.19
C ASP A 167 9.49 -1.14 -18.17
N PHE A 168 9.27 -0.20 -19.09
CA PHE A 168 8.07 0.63 -19.12
C PHE A 168 6.79 -0.20 -19.36
N ASP A 169 6.84 -1.21 -20.21
CA ASP A 169 5.66 -2.00 -20.58
C ASP A 169 5.21 -2.90 -19.41
N HIS A 170 6.16 -3.55 -18.74
CA HIS A 170 5.86 -4.33 -17.53
C HIS A 170 5.37 -3.43 -16.39
N LEU A 171 6.00 -2.28 -16.17
CA LEU A 171 5.55 -1.32 -15.15
C LEU A 171 4.14 -0.80 -15.47
N ALA A 172 3.82 -0.59 -16.74
CA ALA A 172 2.50 -0.14 -17.16
C ALA A 172 1.41 -1.17 -16.87
N ALA A 173 1.69 -2.46 -17.07
CA ALA A 173 0.80 -3.55 -16.70
C ALA A 173 0.57 -3.62 -15.18
N VAL A 174 1.63 -3.49 -14.38
CA VAL A 174 1.54 -3.45 -12.92
C VAL A 174 0.68 -2.29 -12.44
N VAL A 175 0.90 -1.08 -12.98
CA VAL A 175 0.15 0.12 -12.60
C VAL A 175 -1.32 0.03 -13.00
N ARG A 176 -1.61 -0.53 -14.18
CA ARG A 176 -2.99 -0.82 -14.62
C ARG A 176 -3.72 -1.69 -13.60
N ASP A 177 -3.11 -2.81 -13.23
CA ASP A 177 -3.72 -3.78 -12.33
C ASP A 177 -3.85 -3.19 -10.92
N ALA A 178 -2.87 -2.40 -10.47
CA ALA A 178 -2.92 -1.70 -9.19
C ALA A 178 -4.17 -0.79 -9.11
N VAL A 179 -4.41 0.02 -10.15
CA VAL A 179 -5.59 0.89 -10.22
C VAL A 179 -6.89 0.08 -10.32
N ALA A 180 -6.89 -1.05 -11.05
CA ALA A 180 -8.10 -1.82 -11.32
C ALA A 180 -8.53 -2.74 -10.17
N THR A 181 -7.60 -3.29 -9.38
CA THR A 181 -7.90 -4.44 -8.49
C THR A 181 -7.61 -4.20 -7.01
N THR A 182 -6.83 -3.18 -6.64
CA THR A 182 -6.28 -3.08 -5.26
C THR A 182 -6.84 -1.95 -4.40
N GLY A 183 -7.62 -1.03 -4.99
CA GLY A 183 -8.15 0.15 -4.27
C GLY A 183 -7.10 1.20 -3.88
N VAL A 184 -5.86 1.09 -4.38
CA VAL A 184 -4.81 2.10 -4.17
C VAL A 184 -5.22 3.44 -4.79
N THR A 185 -4.93 4.54 -4.10
CA THR A 185 -5.24 5.89 -4.60
C THR A 185 -4.25 6.34 -5.67
N SER A 186 -4.71 7.13 -6.63
CA SER A 186 -3.82 7.75 -7.63
C SER A 186 -2.74 8.60 -6.99
N GLY A 187 -3.05 9.34 -5.92
CA GLY A 187 -2.06 10.15 -5.19
C GLY A 187 -0.93 9.31 -4.61
N SER A 188 -1.25 8.14 -4.03
CA SER A 188 -0.23 7.20 -3.54
C SER A 188 0.63 6.62 -4.66
N LEU A 189 0.05 6.35 -5.83
CA LEU A 189 0.81 5.88 -7.00
C LEU A 189 1.71 6.97 -7.59
N VAL A 190 1.24 8.22 -7.66
CA VAL A 190 2.07 9.37 -8.09
C VAL A 190 3.28 9.50 -7.18
N GLN A 191 3.06 9.52 -5.86
CA GLN A 191 4.15 9.61 -4.88
C GLN A 191 5.12 8.43 -5.00
N ALA A 192 4.61 7.22 -5.27
CA ALA A 192 5.43 6.03 -5.47
C ALA A 192 6.28 6.08 -6.75
N LEU A 193 5.79 6.71 -7.81
CA LEU A 193 6.50 6.83 -9.09
C LEU A 193 7.51 7.97 -9.11
N GLU A 194 7.33 8.99 -8.26
CA GLU A 194 8.18 10.19 -8.19
C GLU A 194 9.70 9.89 -8.21
N PRO A 195 10.22 8.90 -7.45
CA PRO A 195 11.66 8.64 -7.44
C PRO A 195 12.23 8.04 -8.73
N ALA A 196 11.38 7.60 -9.66
CA ALA A 196 11.77 6.95 -10.91
C ALA A 196 11.63 7.85 -12.15
N VAL A 197 11.06 9.05 -12.03
CA VAL A 197 10.65 9.89 -13.17
C VAL A 197 11.80 10.19 -14.14
N GLU A 198 13.00 10.48 -13.62
CA GLU A 198 14.19 10.73 -14.43
C GLU A 198 14.60 9.51 -15.27
N GLY A 199 14.51 8.31 -14.69
CA GLY A 199 14.85 7.05 -15.37
C GLY A 199 13.93 6.72 -16.54
N PHE A 200 12.70 7.24 -16.53
CA PHE A 200 11.71 7.06 -17.58
C PHE A 200 11.49 8.32 -18.44
N GLY A 201 12.32 9.36 -18.27
CA GLY A 201 12.19 10.61 -19.02
C GLY A 201 10.84 11.33 -18.82
N SER A 202 10.22 11.15 -17.65
CA SER A 202 8.96 11.80 -17.27
C SER A 202 9.23 13.04 -16.43
N PRO A 203 8.44 14.12 -16.55
CA PRO A 203 8.67 15.35 -15.80
C PRO A 203 8.31 15.25 -14.31
N ASP A 204 7.28 14.45 -13.98
CA ASP A 204 6.82 14.21 -12.61
C ASP A 204 6.07 12.86 -12.55
N GLY A 205 5.75 12.39 -11.33
CA GLY A 205 5.10 11.10 -11.11
C GLY A 205 3.69 11.03 -11.72
N ASN A 206 3.01 12.16 -11.86
CA ASN A 206 1.68 12.23 -12.46
C ASN A 206 1.74 12.04 -13.98
N ALA A 207 2.63 12.73 -14.67
CA ALA A 207 2.87 12.55 -16.09
C ALA A 207 3.31 11.11 -16.39
N MET A 208 4.14 10.52 -15.52
CA MET A 208 4.53 9.12 -15.62
C MET A 208 3.33 8.17 -15.46
N LEU A 209 2.50 8.37 -14.43
CA LEU A 209 1.27 7.58 -14.21
C LEU A 209 0.34 7.63 -15.43
N VAL A 210 0.10 8.84 -15.98
CA VAL A 210 -0.73 9.02 -17.17
C VAL A 210 -0.12 8.31 -18.38
N ALA A 211 1.19 8.41 -18.58
CA ALA A 211 1.88 7.75 -19.69
C ALA A 211 1.75 6.22 -19.61
N LEU A 212 1.98 5.62 -18.44
CA LEU A 212 1.85 4.19 -18.19
C LEU A 212 0.41 3.70 -18.45
N LEU A 213 -0.59 4.38 -17.89
CA LEU A 213 -2.00 4.03 -18.11
C LEU A 213 -2.42 4.20 -19.57
N LYS A 214 -1.90 5.21 -20.27
CA LYS A 214 -2.17 5.40 -21.70
C LYS A 214 -1.59 4.27 -22.55
N ALA A 215 -0.39 3.80 -22.22
CA ALA A 215 0.31 2.76 -22.97
C ALA A 215 -0.45 1.42 -22.98
N VAL A 216 -1.05 1.05 -21.85
CA VAL A 216 -1.90 -0.16 -21.76
C VAL A 216 -3.35 0.06 -22.19
N GLY A 217 -3.66 1.24 -22.76
CA GLY A 217 -5.01 1.57 -23.20
C GLY A 217 -6.03 1.64 -22.06
N PHE A 218 -5.59 1.88 -20.82
CA PHE A 218 -6.49 1.98 -19.68
C PHE A 218 -7.52 3.08 -19.94
N ARG A 219 -8.79 2.75 -19.71
CA ARG A 219 -9.92 3.66 -19.78
C ARG A 219 -10.60 3.55 -18.42
N PRO A 220 -10.65 4.62 -17.62
CA PRO A 220 -11.44 4.59 -16.39
C PRO A 220 -12.88 4.27 -16.76
N ASP A 221 -13.56 3.46 -15.94
CA ASP A 221 -14.97 3.15 -16.14
C ASP A 221 -15.80 4.42 -15.88
N THR A 222 -15.99 5.19 -16.94
CA THR A 222 -16.80 6.41 -16.94
C THR A 222 -18.29 6.09 -16.86
N GLY A 223 -18.69 4.82 -17.05
CA GLY A 223 -20.07 4.36 -16.89
C GLY A 223 -20.59 4.57 -15.48
N LEU A 224 -19.75 4.41 -14.46
CA LEU A 224 -20.11 4.72 -13.06
C LEU A 224 -20.39 6.21 -12.82
N LEU A 225 -19.67 7.09 -13.51
CA LEU A 225 -19.95 8.54 -13.49
C LEU A 225 -21.22 8.89 -14.28
N GLU A 226 -21.55 8.14 -15.33
CA GLU A 226 -22.81 8.29 -16.09
C GLU A 226 -24.03 7.75 -15.34
N LEU A 227 -23.85 6.71 -14.53
CA LEU A 227 -24.87 6.12 -13.65
C LEU A 227 -25.06 6.90 -12.34
N ALA A 228 -24.09 7.73 -11.96
CA ALA A 228 -24.19 8.57 -10.77
C ALA A 228 -25.24 9.68 -10.99
N ALA A 229 -26.14 9.86 -10.00
CA ALA A 229 -27.11 10.94 -10.00
C ALA A 229 -26.39 12.30 -10.23
N PRO A 230 -27.00 13.26 -10.94
CA PRO A 230 -26.36 14.53 -11.31
C PRO A 230 -25.71 15.25 -10.13
N GLU A 231 -26.32 15.18 -8.95
CA GLU A 231 -25.85 15.79 -7.70
C GLU A 231 -24.63 15.06 -7.14
N LEU A 232 -24.57 13.74 -7.28
CA LEU A 232 -23.43 12.92 -6.89
C LEU A 232 -22.27 13.11 -7.87
N ARG A 233 -22.58 13.28 -9.16
CA ARG A 233 -21.62 13.61 -10.22
C ARG A 233 -20.98 14.96 -9.99
N GLU A 234 -21.79 15.97 -9.65
CA GLU A 234 -21.32 17.31 -9.34
C GLU A 234 -20.54 17.36 -8.03
N LYS A 235 -20.97 16.60 -7.00
CA LYS A 235 -20.23 16.49 -5.73
C LYS A 235 -18.91 15.74 -5.90
N PHE A 236 -18.89 14.67 -6.70
CA PHE A 236 -17.69 13.91 -7.05
C PHE A 236 -16.72 14.77 -7.86
N PHE A 237 -17.22 15.50 -8.87
CA PHE A 237 -16.44 16.51 -9.59
C PHE A 237 -15.94 17.60 -8.66
N ARG A 238 -16.74 18.23 -7.79
CA ARG A 238 -16.24 19.26 -6.86
C ARG A 238 -15.24 18.72 -5.83
N THR A 239 -15.31 17.43 -5.48
CA THR A 239 -14.40 16.80 -4.50
C THR A 239 -13.08 16.36 -5.13
N LEU A 240 -13.11 15.88 -6.38
CA LEU A 240 -11.93 15.44 -7.13
C LEU A 240 -11.36 16.51 -8.07
N ALA A 241 -12.15 17.50 -8.48
CA ALA A 241 -11.70 18.59 -9.36
C ALA A 241 -10.52 19.35 -8.79
N PRO A 242 -10.41 19.67 -7.48
CA PRO A 242 -9.21 20.31 -6.95
C PRO A 242 -7.95 19.42 -7.10
N GLN A 243 -8.11 18.09 -7.17
CA GLN A 243 -7.02 17.12 -7.33
C GLN A 243 -6.62 16.94 -8.80
N PHE A 244 -7.50 17.33 -9.73
CA PHE A 244 -7.29 17.22 -11.18
C PHE A 244 -7.38 18.59 -11.88
N GLU A 245 -7.47 19.70 -11.15
CA GLU A 245 -7.88 21.02 -11.68
C GLU A 245 -6.89 21.50 -12.72
N ASP A 246 -5.61 21.29 -12.45
CA ASP A 246 -4.51 21.68 -13.33
C ASP A 246 -4.39 20.72 -14.54
N ILE A 247 -4.79 19.46 -14.38
CA ILE A 247 -4.71 18.41 -15.41
C ILE A 247 -5.85 18.56 -16.41
N VAL A 248 -7.08 18.70 -15.91
CA VAL A 248 -8.28 18.88 -16.74
C VAL A 248 -8.24 20.25 -17.40
N SER A 249 -7.88 21.31 -16.67
CA SER A 249 -7.82 22.65 -17.26
C SER A 249 -6.73 22.76 -18.33
N ARG A 250 -5.54 22.15 -18.14
CA ARG A 250 -4.50 22.14 -19.19
C ARG A 250 -4.88 21.25 -20.36
N ALA A 251 -5.40 20.04 -20.14
CA ALA A 251 -5.81 19.14 -21.22
C ALA A 251 -7.00 19.70 -22.03
N VAL A 252 -7.96 20.35 -21.37
CA VAL A 252 -9.08 21.04 -22.01
C VAL A 252 -8.60 22.30 -22.73
N ASN A 253 -7.74 23.12 -22.12
CA ASN A 253 -7.18 24.31 -22.79
C ASN A 253 -6.29 23.95 -23.99
N GLU A 254 -5.53 22.86 -23.92
CA GLU A 254 -4.68 22.40 -25.02
C GLU A 254 -5.52 21.85 -26.17
N ARG A 255 -6.62 21.16 -25.86
CA ARG A 255 -7.57 20.67 -26.87
C ARG A 255 -8.43 21.78 -27.45
N LEU A 256 -8.81 22.77 -26.64
CA LEU A 256 -9.47 24.01 -27.09
C LEU A 256 -8.53 24.86 -27.94
N ARG A 257 -7.23 24.88 -27.66
CA ARG A 257 -6.21 25.57 -28.47
C ARG A 257 -5.96 24.88 -29.81
N GLN A 258 -6.05 23.55 -29.84
CA GLN A 258 -5.99 22.76 -31.08
C GLN A 258 -7.27 22.89 -31.93
N LEU A 259 -8.42 23.12 -31.30
CA LEU A 259 -9.72 23.36 -31.98
C LEU A 259 -9.96 24.85 -32.29
N GLY A 260 -9.17 25.76 -31.71
CA GLY A 260 -9.37 27.21 -31.71
C GLY A 260 -8.74 27.96 -32.88
N GLN A 261 -8.78 27.42 -34.10
CA GLN A 261 -8.78 28.29 -35.29
C GLN A 261 -10.23 28.55 -35.69
N GLY A 262 -10.83 29.60 -35.10
CA GLY A 262 -11.96 30.29 -35.73
C GLY A 262 -13.30 30.33 -35.00
N ILE A 263 -13.38 30.22 -33.67
CA ILE A 263 -14.65 30.49 -32.95
C ILE A 263 -14.41 31.36 -31.71
N ASP A 264 -14.94 32.59 -31.75
CA ASP A 264 -14.99 33.53 -30.62
C ASP A 264 -16.08 33.07 -29.63
N PHE A 265 -15.66 32.70 -28.42
CA PHE A 265 -16.52 32.21 -27.33
C PHE A 265 -16.64 33.21 -26.17
N SER A 266 -16.61 34.51 -26.45
CA SER A 266 -16.92 35.55 -25.45
C SER A 266 -18.29 35.39 -24.76
N SER A 267 -19.20 34.58 -25.30
CA SER A 267 -20.54 34.32 -24.74
C SER A 267 -20.64 33.10 -23.80
N ALA A 268 -19.75 32.10 -23.89
CA ALA A 268 -19.85 30.88 -23.07
C ALA A 268 -19.24 31.05 -21.67
N SER A 269 -18.18 31.87 -21.56
CA SER A 269 -17.54 32.20 -20.28
C SER A 269 -18.49 32.94 -19.33
N GLN A 270 -19.44 33.73 -19.88
CA GLN A 270 -20.39 34.49 -19.06
C GLN A 270 -21.44 33.59 -18.39
N HIS A 271 -21.80 32.46 -19.01
CA HIS A 271 -22.76 31.52 -18.44
C HIS A 271 -22.18 30.68 -17.30
N VAL A 272 -20.89 30.33 -17.36
CA VAL A 272 -20.20 29.57 -16.31
C VAL A 272 -19.91 30.46 -15.10
N VAL A 273 -19.55 31.72 -15.30
CA VAL A 273 -19.35 32.69 -14.20
C VAL A 273 -20.67 33.01 -13.49
N ASN A 274 -21.79 33.13 -14.23
CA ASN A 274 -23.10 33.35 -13.64
C ASN A 274 -23.65 32.12 -12.89
N ALA A 275 -23.22 30.91 -13.25
CA ALA A 275 -23.61 29.68 -12.54
C ALA A 275 -22.85 29.46 -11.21
N ALA A 276 -21.78 30.21 -10.97
CA ALA A 276 -20.97 30.14 -9.74
C ALA A 276 -21.44 31.10 -8.63
N HIS A 277 -22.47 31.93 -8.87
CA HIS A 277 -23.06 32.84 -7.87
C HIS A 277 -24.60 32.75 -7.86
N PRO A 278 -25.19 31.87 -7.03
CA PRO A 278 -26.60 31.93 -6.72
C PRO A 278 -26.76 32.84 -5.49
N ASP A 279 -26.95 34.15 -5.71
CA ASP A 279 -27.95 34.87 -4.92
C ASP A 279 -28.22 36.26 -5.51
N GLY A 280 -29.43 36.38 -6.04
CA GLY A 280 -30.00 37.59 -6.59
C GLY A 280 -31.50 37.53 -6.45
N THR A 281 -32.03 37.29 -5.24
CA THR A 281 -33.42 37.65 -4.94
C THR A 281 -33.51 39.16 -4.76
N ARG A 282 -33.87 39.83 -5.86
CA ARG A 282 -34.63 41.07 -5.78
C ARG A 282 -35.96 40.75 -5.11
N ASP A 283 -36.26 41.43 -4.01
CA ASP A 283 -37.65 41.81 -3.76
C ASP A 283 -37.73 43.33 -3.67
N ALA A 284 -38.63 43.87 -4.49
CA ALA A 284 -38.93 45.27 -4.57
C ALA A 284 -40.15 45.53 -3.69
N THR A 285 -40.05 46.43 -2.72
CA THR A 285 -41.07 47.48 -2.53
C THR A 285 -40.72 48.45 -1.39
N SER A 286 -40.98 49.72 -1.70
CA SER A 286 -41.46 50.78 -0.81
C SER A 286 -40.47 51.66 -0.02
N ARG A 287 -40.42 52.90 -0.53
CA ARG A 287 -40.66 54.17 0.19
C ARG A 287 -39.50 54.71 1.05
N GLN A 288 -38.79 55.73 0.57
CA GLN A 288 -39.18 57.15 0.65
C GLN A 288 -39.01 57.74 2.07
N ASN A 289 -37.83 58.31 2.34
CA ASN A 289 -37.59 59.58 3.04
C ASN A 289 -36.07 59.80 3.12
N ARG A 290 -35.50 60.75 2.37
CA ARG A 290 -35.36 62.18 2.69
C ARG A 290 -34.71 62.45 4.07
N LYS A 291 -33.48 62.96 3.98
CA LYS A 291 -33.01 64.24 4.56
C LYS A 291 -32.48 64.22 6.01
N ILE A 292 -31.36 64.94 6.16
CA ILE A 292 -30.89 65.74 7.32
C ILE A 292 -29.72 65.12 8.11
N ASP A 293 -28.56 65.72 7.85
CA ASP A 293 -27.59 66.39 8.75
C ASP A 293 -26.95 65.72 9.97
N ASP A 294 -25.69 66.13 10.10
CA ASP A 294 -24.91 66.46 11.29
C ASP A 294 -24.34 65.33 12.18
N GLY A 295 -23.00 65.24 12.11
CA GLY A 295 -22.14 65.73 13.19
C GLY A 295 -21.95 64.84 14.42
N GLY A 296 -20.72 64.83 14.93
CA GLY A 296 -20.50 64.53 16.36
C GLY A 296 -19.35 63.58 16.65
N ALA A 297 -18.30 64.16 17.21
CA ALA A 297 -17.12 63.53 17.79
C ALA A 297 -17.43 62.63 19.01
N ALA A 298 -16.36 61.94 19.42
CA ALA A 298 -15.95 61.59 20.78
C ALA A 298 -15.94 60.10 21.16
N ASP A 299 -14.72 59.58 21.26
CA ASP A 299 -14.14 58.94 22.46
C ASP A 299 -15.11 58.62 23.60
N SER A 300 -15.14 57.36 24.05
CA SER A 300 -14.31 56.92 25.18
C SER A 300 -14.67 55.51 25.68
N ALA A 301 -13.61 54.73 25.92
CA ALA A 301 -13.34 53.83 27.04
C ALA A 301 -14.44 52.89 27.60
N GLY A 302 -14.05 51.62 27.72
CA GLY A 302 -14.39 50.79 28.88
C GLY A 302 -14.76 49.34 28.53
N SER A 303 -13.79 48.43 28.63
CA SER A 303 -13.83 47.38 29.66
C SER A 303 -12.64 46.42 29.56
N GLU A 304 -12.02 46.25 30.72
CA GLU A 304 -10.83 45.47 31.02
C GLU A 304 -10.94 43.96 30.75
N PRO A 305 -9.77 43.30 30.65
CA PRO A 305 -9.58 41.85 30.62
C PRO A 305 -9.31 41.28 32.04
N ALA A 306 -9.44 39.96 32.23
CA ALA A 306 -8.69 39.26 33.29
C ALA A 306 -8.59 37.74 33.09
N ALA A 307 -7.35 37.26 33.30
CA ALA A 307 -6.89 35.98 33.86
C ALA A 307 -7.25 34.66 33.12
N THR A 308 -6.32 33.73 32.86
CA THR A 308 -5.38 33.16 33.84
C THR A 308 -4.18 32.47 33.14
N VAL A 309 -2.98 32.80 33.62
CA VAL A 309 -1.63 32.16 33.51
C VAL A 309 -1.49 31.15 34.69
N PRO A 310 -0.52 30.20 34.86
CA PRO A 310 0.74 29.88 34.14
C PRO A 310 1.08 28.38 33.91
N GLY A 311 2.21 28.16 33.22
CA GLY A 311 3.30 27.29 33.72
C GLY A 311 3.67 26.10 32.81
N ASP A 312 4.93 25.72 32.62
CA ASP A 312 6.20 26.31 33.04
C ASP A 312 7.34 25.64 32.24
N GLN A 313 8.35 26.46 31.95
CA GLN A 313 9.79 26.18 31.76
C GLN A 313 10.35 24.97 30.99
N VAL A 314 11.06 25.39 29.93
CA VAL A 314 12.29 24.82 29.35
C VAL A 314 13.46 24.84 30.35
N GLY A 315 14.25 23.76 30.38
CA GLY A 315 15.53 23.69 31.11
C GLY A 315 16.60 22.85 30.39
N GLN A 316 17.51 23.55 29.69
CA GLN A 316 18.97 23.39 29.52
C GLN A 316 19.58 21.97 29.54
N ARG A 317 20.28 21.48 28.51
CA ARG A 317 21.63 21.84 27.98
C ARG A 317 22.75 21.83 29.05
N GLY A 318 23.59 20.79 29.02
CA GLY A 318 24.88 20.70 29.70
C GLY A 318 25.85 19.81 28.92
N GLN A 319 26.98 20.38 28.48
CA GLN A 319 28.07 19.72 27.74
C GLN A 319 29.22 19.33 28.68
N GLU A 320 29.83 18.17 28.37
CA GLU A 320 31.25 17.77 28.50
C GLU A 320 31.94 17.63 29.89
N PRO A 321 33.13 16.97 30.03
CA PRO A 321 34.00 16.35 29.01
C PRO A 321 34.53 14.92 29.33
N ARG A 322 35.22 14.39 28.31
CA ARG A 322 36.16 13.24 28.23
C ARG A 322 37.03 12.98 29.48
N ARG A 323 37.29 11.69 29.77
CA ARG A 323 38.63 11.18 30.14
C ARG A 323 38.88 9.76 29.64
N ARG A 324 40.12 9.57 29.19
CA ARG A 324 40.78 8.31 28.82
C ARG A 324 40.97 7.39 30.05
N GLY A 325 41.00 6.10 29.77
CA GLY A 325 41.51 5.01 30.62
C GLY A 325 41.43 3.73 29.81
#